data_AF-A0A2A2REY1-F1
#
_entry.id   AF-A0A2A2REY1-F1
#
_cell.length_a   1.000
_cell.length_b   1.000
_cell.length_c   1.000
_cell.angle_alpha   90.00
_cell.angle_beta   90.00
_cell.angle_gamma   90.00
#
_symmetry.space_group_name_H-M   'P 1'
#
loop_
_entity.id
_entity.type
_entity.pdbx_description
1 polymer ?
#
loop_
_entity_poly.entity_id
_entity_poly.type
_entity_poly.pdbx_seq_one_letter_code
_entity_poly.pdbx_strand_id
1 'polypeptide(L)'
;MIWGTDEAKPAAKNLNEVDAKLRDRLANVFKWKNYFEVNRQSATLSAVAKMQSLKLSDDCSVEVKLLPDNVAEVRLMGKGKARVTRLHSLAKSEALVLAGDDKNKSAWFVVLNFN
;
A
#
# COMPACT_ATOMS: atom_id res chain seq x y z
N MET A 1 -2.30 2.61 -3.13
CA MET A 1 -3.19 1.42 -3.17
C MET A 1 -3.20 0.90 -4.59
N ILE A 2 -2.98 -0.40 -4.73
CA ILE A 2 -2.87 -1.11 -6.00
C ILE A 2 -3.86 -2.26 -5.98
N TRP A 3 -4.45 -2.56 -7.12
CA TRP A 3 -5.31 -3.71 -7.34
C TRP A 3 -4.59 -4.71 -8.24
N GLY A 4 -4.45 -5.96 -7.79
CA GLY A 4 -3.87 -7.05 -8.56
C GLY A 4 -4.96 -8.01 -9.03
N THR A 5 -4.91 -8.41 -10.30
CA THR A 5 -5.89 -9.32 -10.90
C THR A 5 -5.28 -10.09 -12.08
N ASP A 6 -5.88 -11.22 -12.43
CA ASP A 6 -5.56 -11.94 -13.67
C ASP A 6 -6.41 -11.48 -14.87
N GLU A 7 -7.44 -10.68 -14.60
CA GLU A 7 -8.36 -10.15 -15.60
C GLU A 7 -7.78 -8.92 -16.32
N ALA A 8 -8.26 -8.67 -17.54
CA ALA A 8 -7.90 -7.47 -18.28
C ALA A 8 -8.40 -6.20 -17.56
N LYS A 9 -7.73 -5.07 -17.84
CA LYS A 9 -8.12 -3.75 -17.32
C LYS A 9 -9.61 -3.47 -17.65
N PRO A 10 -10.47 -3.16 -16.65
CA PRO A 10 -11.87 -2.86 -16.92
C PRO A 10 -11.99 -1.58 -17.76
N ALA A 11 -12.68 -1.65 -18.90
CA ALA A 11 -12.89 -0.48 -19.78
C ALA A 11 -13.60 0.70 -19.09
N ALA A 12 -14.46 0.40 -18.10
CA ALA A 12 -15.21 1.39 -17.34
C ALA A 12 -14.39 2.12 -16.27
N LYS A 13 -13.15 1.70 -15.99
CA LYS A 13 -12.30 2.33 -14.96
C LYS A 13 -11.04 2.88 -15.57
N ASN A 14 -10.81 4.18 -15.40
CA ASN A 14 -9.57 4.81 -15.79
C ASN A 14 -8.49 4.54 -14.73
N LEU A 15 -7.98 3.30 -14.72
CA LEU A 15 -6.89 2.88 -13.83
C LEU A 15 -5.54 3.03 -14.51
N ASN A 16 -4.55 3.59 -13.82
CA ASN A 16 -3.20 3.62 -14.35
C ASN A 16 -2.51 2.27 -14.10
N GLU A 17 -1.68 1.83 -15.03
CA GLU A 17 -0.74 0.76 -14.73
C GLU A 17 0.27 1.27 -13.71
N VAL A 18 0.72 0.37 -12.83
CA VAL A 18 1.86 0.68 -11.98
C VAL A 18 3.14 0.75 -12.83
N ASP A 19 4.15 1.46 -12.35
CA ASP A 19 5.44 1.51 -13.06
C ASP A 19 6.07 0.11 -13.18
N ALA A 20 6.90 -0.08 -14.20
CA ALA A 20 7.47 -1.40 -14.53
C ALA A 20 8.27 -2.01 -13.38
N LYS A 21 9.04 -1.19 -12.64
CA LYS A 21 9.84 -1.66 -11.50
C LYS A 21 8.96 -2.19 -10.39
N LEU A 22 7.88 -1.48 -10.05
CA LEU A 22 6.92 -1.92 -9.06
C LEU A 22 6.14 -3.15 -9.51
N ARG A 23 5.70 -3.18 -10.78
CA ARG A 23 5.04 -4.34 -11.38
C ARG A 23 5.91 -5.60 -11.24
N ASP A 24 7.16 -5.53 -11.66
CA ASP A 24 8.07 -6.68 -11.67
C ASP A 24 8.35 -7.16 -10.24
N ARG A 25 8.52 -6.23 -9.29
CA ARG A 25 8.65 -6.56 -7.87
C ARG A 25 7.43 -7.31 -7.34
N LEU A 26 6.23 -6.85 -7.65
CA LEU A 26 5.00 -7.50 -7.20
C LEU A 26 4.80 -8.87 -7.87
N ALA A 27 5.04 -8.98 -9.18
CA ALA A 27 4.91 -10.22 -9.94
C ALA A 27 5.92 -11.31 -9.50
N ASN A 28 7.09 -10.93 -8.99
CA ASN A 28 8.07 -11.88 -8.45
C ASN A 28 7.63 -12.55 -7.14
N VAL A 29 6.67 -11.95 -6.42
CA VAL A 29 6.21 -12.43 -5.11
C VAL A 29 4.77 -12.93 -5.17
N PHE A 30 3.93 -12.31 -5.99
CA PHE A 30 2.50 -12.56 -6.05
C PHE A 30 2.08 -13.06 -7.44
N LYS A 31 1.05 -13.91 -7.46
CA LYS A 31 0.62 -14.66 -8.65
C LYS A 31 -0.10 -13.84 -9.74
N TRP A 32 -0.44 -12.57 -9.49
CA TRP A 32 -1.33 -11.81 -10.35
C TRP A 32 -0.64 -11.33 -11.62
N LYS A 33 -1.34 -11.40 -12.75
CA LYS A 33 -0.81 -10.94 -14.04
C LYS A 33 -0.76 -9.42 -14.18
N ASN A 34 -1.77 -8.73 -13.67
CA ASN A 34 -1.97 -7.30 -13.85
C ASN A 34 -1.98 -6.57 -12.52
N TYR A 35 -1.39 -5.37 -12.49
CA TYR A 35 -1.34 -4.49 -11.32
C TYR A 35 -1.69 -3.06 -11.71
N PHE A 36 -2.69 -2.51 -11.05
CA PHE A 36 -3.23 -1.19 -11.38
C PHE A 36 -3.19 -0.26 -10.17
N GLU A 37 -2.72 0.97 -10.36
CA GLU A 37 -2.81 2.01 -9.35
C GLU A 37 -4.26 2.49 -9.22
N VAL A 38 -4.82 2.34 -8.02
CA VAL A 38 -6.18 2.79 -7.69
C VAL A 38 -6.16 4.16 -7.03
N ASN A 39 -5.18 4.38 -6.14
CA ASN A 39 -5.02 5.63 -5.42
C ASN A 39 -3.55 5.80 -5.01
N ARG A 40 -2.99 6.98 -5.23
CA ARG A 40 -1.69 7.40 -4.72
C ARG A 40 -1.86 8.60 -3.78
N GLN A 41 -1.26 8.49 -2.60
CA GLN A 41 -1.20 9.56 -1.61
C GLN A 41 0.26 9.81 -1.25
N SER A 42 0.59 11.06 -0.95
CA SER A 42 1.90 11.49 -0.48
C SER A 42 1.72 12.35 0.75
N ALA A 43 2.58 12.20 1.74
CA ALA A 43 2.58 13.05 2.91
C ALA A 43 3.98 13.16 3.51
N THR A 44 4.29 14.32 4.10
CA THR A 44 5.51 14.50 4.88
C THR A 44 5.28 13.99 6.28
N LEU A 45 6.09 13.02 6.71
CA LEU A 45 6.04 12.48 8.06
C LEU A 45 6.71 13.45 9.04
N SER A 46 6.00 13.80 10.11
CA SER A 46 6.51 14.68 11.15
C SER A 46 6.91 13.88 12.39
N ALA A 47 8.14 14.08 12.87
CA ALA A 47 8.63 13.43 14.09
C ALA A 47 7.90 13.91 15.36
N VAL A 48 7.26 15.09 15.32
CA VAL A 48 6.47 15.62 16.44
C VAL A 48 5.01 15.15 16.43
N ALA A 49 4.52 14.64 15.29
CA ALA A 49 3.17 14.12 15.20
C ALA A 49 3.09 12.74 15.85
N LYS A 50 2.08 12.53 16.72
CA LYS A 50 1.87 11.23 17.37
C LYS A 50 1.53 10.13 16.37
N MET A 51 0.83 10.47 15.28
CA MET A 51 0.41 9.56 14.22
C MET A 51 -0.10 10.36 13.02
N GLN A 52 0.18 9.89 11.82
CA GLN A 52 -0.29 10.50 10.58
C GLN A 52 -1.12 9.50 9.80
N SER A 53 -2.35 9.89 9.44
CA SER A 53 -3.29 9.02 8.73
C SER A 53 -3.44 9.46 7.29
N LEU A 54 -3.31 8.51 6.36
CA LEU A 54 -3.58 8.70 4.93
C LEU A 54 -4.79 7.86 4.53
N LYS A 55 -5.84 8.51 4.04
CA LYS A 55 -7.05 7.84 3.55
C LYS A 55 -6.82 7.31 2.13
N LEU A 56 -7.02 6.01 1.93
CA LEU A 56 -6.86 5.34 0.63
C LEU A 56 -8.21 5.09 -0.06
N SER A 57 -9.26 4.85 0.72
CA SER A 57 -10.66 4.79 0.30
C SER A 57 -11.56 5.10 1.49
N ASP A 58 -12.89 5.07 1.31
CA ASP A 58 -13.83 5.29 2.42
C ASP A 58 -13.67 4.30 3.56
N ASP A 59 -13.34 3.06 3.24
CA ASP A 59 -13.18 1.98 4.22
C ASP A 59 -11.72 1.66 4.56
N CYS A 60 -10.73 2.32 3.93
CA CYS A 60 -9.33 1.96 4.06
C CYS A 60 -8.44 3.20 4.30
N SER A 61 -7.63 3.15 5.34
CA SER A 61 -6.58 4.14 5.60
C SER A 61 -5.33 3.48 6.13
N VAL A 62 -4.22 4.20 6.06
CA VAL A 62 -2.95 3.79 6.66
C VAL A 62 -2.54 4.84 7.67
N GLU A 63 -2.24 4.38 8.87
CA GLU A 63 -1.65 5.21 9.91
C GLU A 63 -0.17 4.92 10.00
N VAL A 64 0.63 5.97 10.02
CA VAL A 64 2.08 5.90 10.12
C VAL A 64 2.52 6.70 11.34
N LYS A 65 3.34 6.08 12.18
CA LYS A 65 3.97 6.73 13.32
C LYS A 65 5.48 6.53 13.22
N LEU A 66 6.23 7.62 13.29
CA LEU A 66 7.69 7.54 13.44
C LEU A 66 8.03 7.15 14.88
N LEU A 67 8.92 6.16 15.00
CA LEU A 67 9.50 5.68 16.24
C LEU A 67 10.99 6.07 16.29
N PRO A 68 11.63 5.96 17.47
CA PRO A 68 13.08 6.04 17.57
C PRO A 68 13.80 5.04 16.64
N ASP A 69 15.12 5.23 16.49
CA ASP A 69 16.01 4.33 15.72
C ASP A 69 15.64 4.18 14.24
N ASN A 70 15.04 5.23 13.66
CA ASN A 70 14.69 5.29 12.25
C ASN A 70 13.72 4.15 11.84
N VAL A 71 12.69 3.92 12.66
CA VAL A 71 11.65 2.93 12.42
C VAL A 71 10.30 3.62 12.25
N ALA A 72 9.49 3.15 11.31
CA ALA A 72 8.08 3.50 11.21
C ALA A 72 7.20 2.34 11.67
N GLU A 73 6.23 2.63 12.54
CA GLU A 73 5.09 1.77 12.77
C GLU A 73 3.99 2.12 11.76
N VAL A 74 3.57 1.12 11.00
CA VAL A 74 2.54 1.24 9.97
C VAL A 74 1.34 0.37 10.37
N ARG A 75 0.16 0.99 10.43
CA ARG A 75 -1.11 0.32 10.69
C ARG A 75 -2.03 0.46 9.49
N LEU A 76 -2.46 -0.67 8.94
CA LEU A 76 -3.53 -0.68 7.95
C LEU A 76 -4.87 -0.73 8.68
N MET A 77 -5.71 0.27 8.44
CA MET A 77 -7.04 0.38 9.00
C MET A 77 -8.08 0.01 7.96
N GLY A 78 -8.99 -0.90 8.30
CA GLY A 78 -10.07 -1.37 7.44
C GLY A 78 -11.40 -1.33 8.17
N LYS A 79 -12.35 -0.52 7.69
CA LYS A 79 -13.65 -0.23 8.33
C LYS A 79 -13.48 0.24 9.79
N GLY A 80 -12.55 1.17 10.00
CA GLY A 80 -12.25 1.76 11.30
C GLY A 80 -11.52 0.84 12.30
N LYS A 81 -11.12 -0.38 11.89
CA LYS A 81 -10.38 -1.32 12.75
C LYS A 81 -8.99 -1.60 12.19
N ALA A 82 -7.99 -1.68 13.07
CA ALA A 82 -6.66 -2.12 12.69
C ALA A 82 -6.72 -3.56 12.16
N ARG A 83 -6.23 -3.76 10.93
CA ARG A 83 -6.15 -5.06 10.26
C ARG A 83 -4.75 -5.64 10.32
N VAL A 84 -3.75 -4.77 10.17
CA VAL A 84 -2.34 -5.16 10.13
C VAL A 84 -1.54 -4.07 10.82
N THR A 85 -0.62 -4.48 11.69
CA THR A 85 0.44 -3.60 12.23
C THR A 85 1.79 -4.17 11.84
N ARG A 86 2.69 -3.33 11.34
CA ARG A 86 4.07 -3.69 10.98
C ARG A 86 5.04 -2.60 11.43
N LEU A 87 6.20 -3.04 11.88
CA LEU A 87 7.36 -2.17 12.03
C LEU A 87 8.21 -2.25 10.76
N HIS A 88 8.66 -1.12 10.27
CA HIS A 88 9.50 -1.02 9.09
C HIS A 88 10.68 -0.10 9.36
N SER A 89 11.90 -0.61 9.14
CA SER A 89 13.11 0.21 9.26
C SER A 89 13.22 1.13 8.04
N LEU A 90 13.32 2.43 8.29
CA LEU A 90 13.49 3.47 7.27
C LEU A 90 14.92 3.51 6.72
N ALA A 91 15.84 2.70 7.26
CA ALA A 91 17.14 2.47 6.64
C ALA A 91 17.05 1.55 5.41
N LYS A 92 15.93 0.83 5.25
CA LYS A 92 15.69 0.01 4.07
C LYS A 92 15.23 0.90 2.91
N SER A 93 15.90 0.77 1.77
CA SER A 93 15.48 1.42 0.52
C SER A 93 14.27 0.75 -0.14
N GLU A 94 13.84 -0.40 0.36
CA GLU A 94 12.74 -1.18 -0.19
C GLU A 94 11.41 -0.74 0.40
N ALA A 95 10.40 -0.53 -0.45
CA ALA A 95 9.03 -0.26 -0.02
C ALA A 95 8.50 -1.35 0.93
N LEU A 96 7.69 -0.96 1.90
CA LEU A 96 6.83 -1.89 2.64
C LEU A 96 5.61 -2.23 1.78
N VAL A 97 5.33 -3.52 1.60
CA VAL A 97 4.14 -4.01 0.89
C VAL A 97 3.23 -4.72 1.88
N LEU A 98 2.00 -4.23 2.03
CA LEU A 98 0.91 -4.91 2.72
C LEU A 98 -0.07 -5.41 1.65
N ALA A 99 -0.50 -6.66 1.75
CA ALA A 99 -1.36 -7.29 0.75
C ALA A 99 -2.41 -8.18 1.41
N GLY A 100 -3.51 -8.39 0.70
CA GLY A 100 -4.52 -9.36 1.06
C GLY A 100 -5.43 -9.70 -0.11
N ASP A 101 -6.06 -10.86 -0.03
CA ASP A 101 -7.06 -11.26 -1.02
C ASP A 101 -8.27 -10.34 -0.99
N ASP A 102 -8.91 -10.18 -2.15
CA ASP A 102 -10.17 -9.50 -2.34
C ASP A 102 -11.16 -10.44 -3.05
N LYS A 103 -12.41 -10.00 -3.19
CA LYS A 103 -13.44 -10.72 -3.93
C LYS A 103 -13.02 -10.94 -5.39
N ASN A 104 -13.65 -11.93 -6.02
CA ASN A 104 -13.57 -12.18 -7.47
C ASN A 104 -12.15 -12.44 -7.99
N LYS A 105 -11.36 -13.28 -7.30
CA LYS A 105 -9.99 -13.64 -7.73
C LYS A 105 -9.15 -12.40 -8.00
N SER A 106 -9.11 -11.50 -7.04
CA SER A 106 -8.24 -10.34 -7.08
C SER A 106 -7.62 -10.08 -5.71
N ALA A 107 -6.70 -9.14 -5.62
CA ALA A 107 -6.08 -8.75 -4.37
C ALA A 107 -5.91 -7.24 -4.29
N TRP A 108 -5.86 -6.74 -3.06
CA TRP A 108 -5.47 -5.37 -2.77
C TRP A 108 -4.03 -5.34 -2.24
N PHE A 109 -3.34 -4.25 -2.57
CA PHE A 109 -1.99 -3.97 -2.09
C PHE A 109 -1.89 -2.53 -1.64
N VAL A 110 -1.20 -2.32 -0.53
CA VAL A 110 -0.75 -1.02 -0.05
C VAL A 110 0.77 -1.03 -0.07
N VAL A 111 1.33 -0.21 -0.94
CA VAL A 111 2.79 -0.06 -1.09
C VAL A 111 3.17 1.28 -0.50
N LEU A 112 4.02 1.25 0.53
CA LEU A 112 4.56 2.44 1.18
C LEU A 112 6.03 2.61 0.81
N ASN A 113 6.32 3.70 0.12
CA ASN A 113 7.68 4.15 -0.16
C ASN A 113 8.05 5.25 0.85
N PHE A 114 9.15 5.06 1.56
CA PHE A 114 9.71 6.04 2.48
C PHE A 114 10.92 6.65 1.81
N ASN A 115 10.68 7.70 1.01
CA ASN A 115 11.68 8.39 0.20
C ASN A 115 11.87 9.82 0.69
#